data_AF-A0AAP9J080-F1
#
_entry.id   AF-A0AAP9J080-F1
#
_cell.length_a   1.000
_cell.length_b   1.000
_cell.length_c   1.000
_cell.angle_alpha   90.00
_cell.angle_beta   90.00
_cell.angle_gamma   90.00
#
_symmetry.space_group_name_H-M   'P 1'
#
loop_
_entity.id
_entity.type
_entity.pdbx_description
1 polymer ?
#
loop_
_entity_poly.entity_id
_entity_poly.type
_entity_poly.pdbx_seq_one_letter_code
_entity_poly.pdbx_strand_id
1 'polypeptide(L)'
;MTIRDILNPRNLMILLCAAAVVMIGFKGMHIKEKIDAVKEADRLYAAHELVEAEEAYRHARNNRSIRYEEDKLAERLRELAPITEMKRQLNEVMSEADEAAASLRFDAFLKIHSRYQQLRSTYLKSGGSYAVEFKQMLATARAADRMQEHFSRFKAHFEAQLKDGKQESGGDEPFKANLLAIPASLFGGADDKAKQLTRLFRSYDEAQLARLASQGKFQLMLDEVLAMRQAYRKLDIEAEWLKSKSEELAEAILRKDVEQNNAKAFALHASAYAAYVDASGIPSRLSGYLEREMENWVRKADRHVAAGEYEAAISLYEALAGFRDMSANIEAVRITWAASDPSLLLPEGDYPLVSGGRDRFGAKVYAMAIDSERRIYYAAWDGQGRPTVLRSQPLPTGNAVRSLTVEERLSSSDQPVLLVEADSHSRAALYIAYTAANNQLNPLFAFEADGYEVGGGATLLVRNPTVAGAEGRAATYERQGDVYQFVGVIPGSDYIDIRVEQLPEYPREKVRFTCEITAVSEIGAYARMGDRYILLKGDFSFEEGPVTVIGAYYYYTNLDIGSEDETAPVFMVEAVE
;
A
#
# COMPACT_ATOMS: atom_id res chain seq x y z
N MET A 1 94.42 -14.54 31.73
CA MET A 1 94.30 -14.99 33.12
C MET A 1 93.47 -16.26 33.14
N THR A 2 94.12 -17.40 33.36
CA THR A 2 93.54 -18.74 33.33
C THR A 2 92.79 -19.01 34.63
N ILE A 3 91.58 -19.58 34.54
CA ILE A 3 90.69 -19.91 35.69
C ILE A 3 91.41 -20.78 36.75
N ARG A 4 92.49 -21.49 36.39
CA ARG A 4 93.34 -22.27 37.30
C ARG A 4 94.26 -21.46 38.21
N ASP A 5 94.70 -20.25 37.82
CA ASP A 5 95.56 -19.39 38.67
C ASP A 5 94.75 -18.62 39.72
N ILE A 6 93.44 -18.51 39.51
CA ILE A 6 92.46 -17.94 40.45
C ILE A 6 92.09 -18.95 41.55
N LEU A 7 92.33 -20.25 41.33
CA LEU A 7 92.01 -21.36 42.24
C LEU A 7 93.22 -21.89 43.05
N ASN A 8 94.29 -21.10 43.18
CA ASN A 8 95.32 -21.35 44.20
C ASN A 8 94.75 -20.92 45.57
N PRO A 9 94.82 -21.74 46.65
CA PRO A 9 94.24 -21.42 47.96
C PRO A 9 94.60 -20.01 48.46
N ARG A 10 95.81 -19.55 48.16
CA ARG A 10 96.30 -18.22 48.55
C ARG A 10 95.64 -17.09 47.75
N ASN A 11 95.44 -17.25 46.44
CA ASN A 11 94.77 -16.25 45.59
C ASN A 11 93.26 -16.22 45.84
N LEU A 12 92.63 -17.38 46.09
CA LEU A 12 91.24 -17.48 46.52
C LEU A 12 91.02 -16.79 47.88
N MET A 13 91.93 -16.99 48.85
CA MET A 13 91.90 -16.28 50.13
C MET A 13 92.04 -14.76 49.96
N ILE A 14 92.95 -14.28 49.11
CA ILE A 14 93.11 -12.85 48.85
C ILE A 14 91.83 -12.27 48.21
N LEU A 15 91.21 -12.99 47.27
CA LEU A 15 89.97 -12.56 46.62
C LEU A 15 88.78 -12.57 47.59
N LEU A 16 88.67 -13.59 48.46
CA LEU A 16 87.68 -13.64 49.53
C LEU A 16 87.90 -12.53 50.57
N CYS A 17 89.15 -12.19 50.91
CA CYS A 17 89.47 -11.06 51.77
C CYS A 17 89.09 -9.72 51.11
N ALA A 18 89.38 -9.53 49.82
CA ALA A 18 88.97 -8.34 49.08
C ALA A 18 87.44 -8.22 49.01
N ALA A 19 86.74 -9.32 48.73
CA ALA A 19 85.28 -9.38 48.75
C ALA A 19 84.71 -9.12 50.16
N ALA A 20 85.35 -9.62 51.22
CA ALA A 20 84.97 -9.36 52.60
C ALA A 20 85.12 -7.87 52.95
N VAL A 21 86.22 -7.23 52.54
CA VAL A 21 86.42 -5.79 52.76
C VAL A 21 85.37 -4.96 52.02
N VAL A 22 85.04 -5.32 50.77
CA VAL A 22 83.96 -4.66 50.02
C VAL A 22 82.59 -4.87 50.68
N MET A 23 82.27 -6.08 51.12
CA MET A 23 81.02 -6.36 51.85
C MET A 23 80.95 -5.64 53.20
N ILE A 24 82.07 -5.49 53.91
CA ILE A 24 82.16 -4.70 55.14
C ILE A 24 81.92 -3.22 54.85
N GLY A 25 82.54 -2.66 53.80
CA GLY A 25 82.31 -1.28 53.36
C GLY A 25 80.85 -1.04 52.97
N PHE A 26 80.28 -1.95 52.18
CA PHE A 26 78.88 -1.91 51.77
C PHE A 26 77.91 -1.99 52.97
N LYS A 27 78.16 -2.91 53.90
CA LYS A 27 77.41 -3.00 55.14
C LYS A 27 77.56 -1.74 56.00
N GLY A 28 78.76 -1.17 56.07
CA GLY A 28 79.05 0.08 56.78
C GLY A 28 78.24 1.27 56.25
N MET A 29 78.09 1.39 54.93
CA MET A 29 77.22 2.40 54.31
C MET A 29 75.76 2.21 54.72
N HIS A 30 75.23 0.98 54.62
CA HIS A 30 73.85 0.69 55.04
C HIS A 30 73.61 0.87 56.55
N ILE A 31 74.62 0.63 57.38
CA ILE A 31 74.54 0.90 58.83
C ILE A 31 74.39 2.41 59.06
N LYS A 32 75.22 3.23 58.37
CA LYS A 32 75.13 4.68 58.46
C LYS A 32 73.78 5.19 57.97
N GLU A 33 73.31 4.70 56.82
CA GLU A 33 71.99 5.04 56.28
C GLU A 33 70.86 4.71 57.27
N LYS A 34 70.94 3.58 57.98
CA LYS A 34 69.95 3.23 59.00
C LYS A 34 69.98 4.21 60.18
N ILE A 35 71.16 4.52 60.71
CA ILE A 35 71.31 5.44 61.84
C ILE A 35 70.82 6.83 61.46
N ASP A 36 71.18 7.31 60.27
CA ASP A 36 70.75 8.61 59.75
C ASP A 36 69.23 8.64 59.52
N ALA A 37 68.64 7.56 59.01
CA ALA A 37 67.19 7.45 58.85
C ALA A 37 66.43 7.45 60.19
N VAL A 38 66.94 6.80 61.25
CA VAL A 38 66.31 6.85 62.58
C VAL A 38 66.37 8.27 63.16
N LYS A 39 67.53 8.93 63.07
CA LYS A 39 67.70 10.31 63.56
C LYS A 39 66.78 11.29 62.84
N GLU A 40 66.66 11.14 61.53
CA GLU A 40 65.79 11.98 60.72
C GLU A 40 64.31 11.70 61.04
N ALA A 41 63.93 10.44 61.21
CA ALA A 41 62.57 10.07 61.62
C ALA A 41 62.19 10.67 62.99
N ASP A 42 63.11 10.63 63.97
CA ASP A 42 62.90 11.26 65.28
C ASP A 42 62.76 12.79 65.18
N ARG A 43 63.57 13.43 64.32
CA ARG A 43 63.49 14.87 64.06
C ARG A 43 62.11 15.26 63.51
N LEU A 44 61.64 14.52 62.50
CA LEU A 44 60.35 14.72 61.85
C LEU A 44 59.18 14.46 62.81
N TYR A 45 59.28 13.40 63.62
CA TYR A 45 58.29 13.07 64.64
C TYR A 45 58.19 14.18 65.71
N ALA A 46 59.33 14.71 66.18
CA ALA A 46 59.36 15.83 67.12
C ALA A 46 58.79 17.12 66.52
N ALA A 47 58.99 17.35 65.22
CA ALA A 47 58.41 18.46 64.47
C ALA A 47 56.90 18.29 64.17
N HIS A 48 56.28 17.18 64.59
CA HIS A 48 54.90 16.81 64.24
C HIS A 48 54.66 16.65 62.72
N GLU A 49 55.71 16.40 61.94
CA GLU A 49 55.64 16.04 60.52
C GLU A 49 55.38 14.53 60.39
N LEU A 50 54.18 14.10 60.79
CA LEU A 50 53.87 12.68 61.05
C LEU A 50 53.92 11.80 59.78
N VAL A 51 53.66 12.36 58.60
CA VAL A 51 53.69 11.62 57.32
C VAL A 51 55.13 11.29 56.92
N GLU A 52 56.01 12.29 56.94
CA GLU A 52 57.44 12.13 56.67
C GLU A 52 58.13 11.28 57.75
N ALA A 53 57.74 11.45 59.02
CA ALA A 53 58.26 10.62 60.12
C ALA A 53 57.93 9.14 59.91
N GLU A 54 56.70 8.82 59.49
CA GLU A 54 56.27 7.46 59.19
C GLU A 54 57.09 6.83 58.06
N GLU A 55 57.36 7.60 57.00
CA GLU A 55 58.21 7.16 55.89
C GLU A 55 59.64 6.86 56.33
N ALA A 56 60.24 7.77 57.10
CA ALA A 56 61.59 7.63 57.60
C ALA A 56 61.73 6.46 58.57
N TYR A 57 60.75 6.24 59.47
CA TYR A 57 60.73 5.08 60.36
C TYR A 57 60.55 3.76 59.60
N ARG A 58 59.69 3.71 58.55
CA ARG A 58 59.58 2.52 57.70
C ARG A 58 60.84 2.25 56.91
N HIS A 59 61.47 3.28 56.36
CA HIS A 59 62.74 3.16 55.65
C HIS A 59 63.83 2.58 56.56
N ALA A 60 63.95 3.12 57.78
CA ALA A 60 64.87 2.60 58.80
C ALA A 60 64.57 1.14 59.18
N ARG A 61 63.27 0.77 59.31
CA ARG A 61 62.83 -0.59 59.63
C ARG A 61 63.12 -1.60 58.51
N ASN A 62 63.00 -1.18 57.25
CA ASN A 62 63.26 -2.03 56.09
C ASN A 62 64.75 -2.31 55.88
N ASN A 63 65.63 -1.45 56.38
CA ASN A 63 67.06 -1.68 56.38
C ASN A 63 67.45 -2.74 57.43
N ARG A 64 67.76 -3.96 56.96
CA ARG A 64 68.13 -5.12 57.80
C ARG A 64 69.63 -5.27 58.08
N SER A 65 70.46 -4.27 57.70
CA SER A 65 71.92 -4.36 57.81
C SER A 65 72.45 -4.41 59.26
N ILE A 66 71.72 -3.83 60.20
CA ILE A 66 71.99 -3.82 61.65
C ILE A 66 70.68 -3.77 62.44
N ARG A 67 70.70 -4.31 63.67
CA ARG A 67 69.65 -4.12 64.67
C ARG A 67 69.96 -2.83 65.45
N TYR A 68 69.29 -1.74 65.12
CA TYR A 68 69.52 -0.44 65.73
C TYR A 68 68.18 0.14 66.17
N GLU A 69 68.01 0.36 67.47
CA GLU A 69 66.79 0.89 68.11
C GLU A 69 65.48 0.20 67.66
N GLU A 70 65.51 -1.11 67.45
CA GLU A 70 64.39 -1.88 66.85
C GLU A 70 63.09 -1.81 67.66
N ASP A 71 63.17 -1.79 68.98
CA ASP A 71 61.99 -1.72 69.86
C ASP A 71 61.32 -0.34 69.77
N LYS A 72 62.13 0.73 69.75
CA LYS A 72 61.66 2.11 69.55
C LYS A 72 61.08 2.30 68.16
N LEU A 73 61.71 1.73 67.12
CA LEU A 73 61.14 1.72 65.76
C LEU A 73 59.78 1.03 65.72
N ALA A 74 59.65 -0.12 66.39
CA ALA A 74 58.38 -0.86 66.44
C ALA A 74 57.30 -0.09 67.23
N GLU A 75 57.68 0.58 68.32
CA GLU A 75 56.78 1.43 69.11
C GLU A 75 56.31 2.66 68.31
N ARG A 76 57.22 3.42 67.71
CA ARG A 76 56.87 4.59 66.89
C ARG A 76 56.04 4.24 65.67
N LEU A 77 56.32 3.12 65.00
CA LEU A 77 55.47 2.63 63.92
C LEU A 77 54.10 2.17 64.40
N ARG A 78 53.96 1.69 65.65
CA ARG A 78 52.66 1.37 66.25
C ARG A 78 51.85 2.63 66.55
N GLU A 79 52.49 3.69 67.04
CA GLU A 79 51.85 5.00 67.24
C GLU A 79 51.40 5.63 65.92
N LEU A 80 52.22 5.50 64.86
CA LEU A 80 51.93 5.98 63.51
C LEU A 80 51.05 5.01 62.68
N ALA A 81 50.48 3.97 63.31
CA ALA A 81 49.62 3.01 62.63
C ALA A 81 48.43 3.64 61.89
N PRO A 82 47.76 4.71 62.39
CA PRO A 82 46.72 5.40 61.64
C PRO A 82 47.24 6.07 60.35
N ILE A 83 48.43 6.69 60.39
CA ILE A 83 49.10 7.31 59.22
C ILE A 83 49.45 6.23 58.19
N THR A 84 50.02 5.13 58.68
CA THR A 84 50.34 3.91 57.90
C THR A 84 49.13 3.40 57.12
N GLU A 85 47.99 3.30 57.80
CA GLU A 85 46.77 2.75 57.22
C GLU A 85 46.11 3.71 56.21
N MET A 86 46.04 5.01 56.53
CA MET A 86 45.55 6.02 55.58
C MET A 86 46.35 6.03 54.29
N LYS A 87 47.67 5.99 54.39
CA LYS A 87 48.57 5.95 53.23
C LYS A 87 48.39 4.68 52.41
N ARG A 88 48.24 3.52 53.07
CA ARG A 88 47.97 2.24 52.41
C ARG A 88 46.66 2.28 51.62
N GLN A 89 45.58 2.74 52.25
CA GLN A 89 44.26 2.85 51.61
C GLN A 89 44.26 3.84 50.44
N LEU A 90 44.91 5.00 50.59
CA LEU A 90 45.04 5.97 49.51
C LEU A 90 45.82 5.39 48.32
N ASN A 91 46.97 4.75 48.58
CA ASN A 91 47.79 4.14 47.53
C ASN A 91 47.05 3.01 46.80
N GLU A 92 46.29 2.18 47.54
CA GLU A 92 45.45 1.13 46.95
C GLU A 92 44.41 1.74 46.00
N VAL A 93 43.64 2.73 46.46
CA VAL A 93 42.62 3.40 45.63
C VAL A 93 43.23 4.12 44.42
N MET A 94 44.38 4.77 44.58
CA MET A 94 45.07 5.43 43.47
C MET A 94 45.63 4.43 42.45
N SER A 95 46.18 3.30 42.90
CA SER A 95 46.70 2.25 42.03
C SER A 95 45.57 1.57 41.23
N GLU A 96 44.46 1.25 41.91
CA GLU A 96 43.29 0.68 41.24
C GLU A 96 42.68 1.67 40.23
N ALA A 97 42.66 2.97 40.56
CA ALA A 97 42.16 4.01 39.67
C ALA A 97 43.00 4.10 38.37
N ASP A 98 44.33 4.06 38.49
CA ASP A 98 45.23 4.05 37.34
C ASP A 98 45.00 2.82 36.46
N GLU A 99 44.88 1.64 37.06
CA GLU A 99 44.66 0.39 36.34
C GLU A 99 43.29 0.41 35.62
N ALA A 100 42.25 0.87 36.30
CA ALA A 100 40.92 1.00 35.70
C ALA A 100 40.92 2.00 34.53
N ALA A 101 41.61 3.14 34.67
CA ALA A 101 41.73 4.13 33.61
C ALA A 101 42.60 3.65 32.43
N ALA A 102 43.69 2.92 32.72
CA ALA A 102 44.57 2.34 31.70
C ALA A 102 43.84 1.29 30.83
N SER A 103 43.02 0.44 31.47
CA SER A 103 42.21 -0.58 30.81
C SER A 103 40.83 -0.09 30.36
N LEU A 104 40.53 1.21 30.46
CA LEU A 104 39.25 1.82 30.07
C LEU A 104 38.01 1.18 30.74
N ARG A 105 38.15 0.68 31.98
CA ARG A 105 37.06 0.07 32.76
C ARG A 105 36.28 1.13 33.55
N PHE A 106 35.38 1.84 32.88
CA PHE A 106 34.69 3.01 33.46
C PHE A 106 33.82 2.69 34.68
N ASP A 107 33.02 1.62 34.65
CA ASP A 107 32.18 1.25 35.81
C ASP A 107 33.01 0.89 37.04
N ALA A 108 34.15 0.22 36.84
CA ALA A 108 35.10 -0.05 37.91
C ALA A 108 35.69 1.27 38.44
N PHE A 109 36.08 2.18 37.55
CA PHE A 109 36.58 3.49 37.92
C PHE A 109 35.57 4.31 38.73
N LEU A 110 34.28 4.30 38.38
CA LEU A 110 33.23 4.99 39.16
C LEU A 110 33.12 4.45 40.59
N LYS A 111 33.21 3.13 40.78
CA LYS A 111 33.23 2.51 42.11
C LYS A 111 34.47 2.93 42.91
N ILE A 112 35.64 2.98 42.27
CA ILE A 112 36.90 3.42 42.89
C ILE A 112 36.84 4.91 43.25
N HIS A 113 36.29 5.74 42.37
CA HIS A 113 36.06 7.16 42.66
C HIS A 113 35.10 7.35 43.85
N SER A 114 34.06 6.53 43.98
CA SER A 114 33.18 6.53 45.15
C SER A 114 33.94 6.18 46.44
N ARG A 115 34.78 5.13 46.42
CA ARG A 115 35.70 4.78 47.53
C ARG A 115 36.63 5.95 47.88
N TYR A 116 37.21 6.61 46.88
CA TYR A 116 38.04 7.80 47.06
C TYR A 116 37.29 8.94 47.76
N GLN A 117 36.07 9.25 47.33
CA GLN A 117 35.23 10.26 47.99
C GLN A 117 34.87 9.86 49.42
N GLN A 118 34.62 8.56 49.67
CA GLN A 118 34.37 8.04 51.01
C GLN A 118 35.60 8.22 51.93
N LEU A 119 36.81 7.91 51.44
CA LEU A 119 38.06 8.16 52.17
C LEU A 119 38.22 9.65 52.52
N ARG A 120 38.01 10.54 51.54
CA ARG A 120 38.01 11.99 51.78
C ARG A 120 37.00 12.39 52.84
N SER A 121 35.77 11.91 52.75
CA SER A 121 34.72 12.21 53.73
C SER A 121 35.01 11.67 55.12
N THR A 122 35.81 10.59 55.23
CA THR A 122 36.15 9.94 56.50
C THR A 122 37.24 10.72 57.23
N TYR A 123 38.32 11.08 56.52
CA TYR A 123 39.52 11.69 57.13
C TYR A 123 39.55 13.22 57.07
N LEU A 124 38.78 13.87 56.19
CA LEU A 124 38.71 15.34 56.10
C LEU A 124 37.52 15.95 56.87
N LYS A 125 36.92 15.21 57.82
CA LYS A 125 35.85 15.76 58.68
C LYS A 125 36.36 16.94 59.50
N SER A 126 35.53 17.95 59.68
CA SER A 126 35.86 19.12 60.50
C SER A 126 36.20 18.68 61.93
N GLY A 127 37.36 19.09 62.45
CA GLY A 127 37.86 18.70 63.78
C GLY A 127 38.50 17.30 63.87
N GLY A 128 38.70 16.60 62.74
CA GLY A 128 39.35 15.28 62.74
C GLY A 128 40.84 15.34 63.12
N SER A 129 41.29 14.39 63.94
CA SER A 129 42.65 14.34 64.50
C SER A 129 43.78 14.19 63.47
N TYR A 130 43.48 13.78 62.24
CA TYR A 130 44.46 13.54 61.18
C TYR A 130 44.14 14.26 59.85
N ALA A 131 43.29 15.29 59.90
CA ALA A 131 42.81 15.96 58.68
C ALA A 131 43.93 16.73 57.94
N VAL A 132 44.96 17.20 58.66
CA VAL A 132 46.10 17.93 58.07
C VAL A 132 47.02 16.95 57.33
N GLU A 133 47.37 15.86 57.99
CA GLU A 133 48.20 14.78 57.49
C GLU A 133 47.56 14.13 56.25
N PHE A 134 46.25 13.87 56.28
CA PHE A 134 45.56 13.32 55.12
C PHE A 134 45.50 14.31 53.94
N LYS A 135 45.37 15.62 54.19
CA LYS A 135 45.48 16.64 53.11
C LYS A 135 46.86 16.63 52.46
N GLN A 136 47.91 16.51 53.26
CA GLN A 136 49.29 16.40 52.78
C GLN A 136 49.46 15.14 51.92
N MET A 137 48.96 13.98 52.37
CA MET A 137 48.99 12.75 51.57
C MET A 137 48.27 12.89 50.22
N LEU A 138 47.09 13.50 50.20
CA LEU A 138 46.34 13.76 48.95
C LEU A 138 47.12 14.66 47.98
N ALA A 139 47.79 15.68 48.51
CA ALA A 139 48.62 16.59 47.73
C ALA A 139 49.86 15.88 47.15
N THR A 140 50.60 15.15 47.98
CA THR A 140 51.78 14.36 47.56
C THR A 140 51.42 13.32 46.51
N ALA A 141 50.28 12.64 46.66
CA ALA A 141 49.79 11.66 45.69
C ALA A 141 49.21 12.30 44.41
N ARG A 142 49.06 13.63 44.38
CA ARG A 142 48.33 14.39 43.33
C ARG A 142 46.95 13.77 43.04
N ALA A 143 46.26 13.33 44.09
CA ALA A 143 45.08 12.47 43.96
C ALA A 143 43.92 13.14 43.21
N ALA A 144 43.72 14.45 43.41
CA ALA A 144 42.70 15.22 42.70
C ALA A 144 43.02 15.36 41.20
N ASP A 145 44.25 15.76 40.86
CA ASP A 145 44.72 15.90 39.48
C ASP A 145 44.58 14.57 38.73
N ARG A 146 45.05 13.46 39.32
CA ARG A 146 44.99 12.12 38.70
C ARG A 146 43.56 11.68 38.43
N MET A 147 42.64 11.87 39.40
CA MET A 147 41.23 11.56 39.19
C MET A 147 40.64 12.39 38.04
N GLN A 148 40.99 13.68 37.95
CA GLN A 148 40.56 14.56 36.87
C GLN A 148 41.16 14.16 35.51
N GLU A 149 42.43 13.80 35.45
CA GLU A 149 43.11 13.28 34.26
C GLU A 149 42.44 12.00 33.76
N HIS A 150 42.13 11.06 34.67
CA HIS A 150 41.45 9.81 34.34
C HIS A 150 40.04 10.05 33.77
N PHE A 151 39.23 10.89 34.43
CA PHE A 151 37.93 11.27 33.91
C PHE A 151 38.03 12.00 32.56
N SER A 152 39.05 12.84 32.36
CA SER A 152 39.29 13.53 31.08
C SER A 152 39.64 12.54 29.97
N ARG A 153 40.42 11.50 30.28
CA ARG A 153 40.73 10.40 29.37
C ARG A 153 39.48 9.60 28.99
N PHE A 154 38.61 9.28 29.96
CA PHE A 154 37.32 8.63 29.68
C PHE A 154 36.42 9.51 28.81
N LYS A 155 36.31 10.81 29.12
CA LYS A 155 35.57 11.79 28.31
C LYS A 155 36.05 11.79 26.87
N ALA A 156 37.36 11.93 26.64
CA ALA A 156 37.95 11.92 25.30
C ALA A 156 37.68 10.60 24.56
N HIS A 157 37.75 9.47 25.26
CA HIS A 157 37.46 8.15 24.68
C HIS A 157 36.00 8.02 24.23
N PHE A 158 35.03 8.39 25.07
CA PHE A 158 33.61 8.30 24.72
C PHE A 158 33.21 9.33 23.66
N GLU A 159 33.79 10.53 23.67
CA GLU A 159 33.61 11.51 22.59
C GLU A 159 34.17 11.03 21.25
N ALA A 160 35.29 10.28 21.26
CA ALA A 160 35.83 9.66 20.05
C ALA A 160 34.92 8.53 19.54
N GLN A 161 34.38 7.70 20.43
CA GLN A 161 33.41 6.65 20.05
C GLN A 161 32.15 7.23 19.38
N LEU A 162 31.64 8.35 19.90
CA LEU A 162 30.54 9.09 19.29
C LEU A 162 30.91 9.61 17.88
N LYS A 163 32.14 10.08 17.67
CA LYS A 163 32.57 10.60 16.35
C LYS A 163 32.82 9.50 15.33
N ASP A 164 33.38 8.37 15.76
CA ASP A 164 33.81 7.32 14.84
C ASP A 164 32.63 6.53 14.26
N GLY A 165 31.44 6.56 14.88
CA GLY A 165 30.17 6.10 14.29
C GLY A 165 30.16 4.63 13.80
N LYS A 166 31.17 3.86 14.19
CA LYS A 166 31.42 2.46 13.83
C LYS A 166 30.95 1.55 14.96
N GLN A 167 29.64 1.52 15.20
CA GLN A 167 29.02 0.36 15.84
C GLN A 167 27.76 -0.04 15.09
N GLU A 168 27.59 -1.35 14.96
CA GLU A 168 26.42 -2.01 14.42
C GLU A 168 25.20 -1.66 15.27
N SER A 169 24.08 -1.38 14.60
CA SER A 169 22.76 -1.19 15.22
C SER A 169 22.54 -2.20 16.34
N GLY A 170 22.37 -1.75 17.58
CA GLY A 170 22.15 -2.67 18.69
C GLY A 170 22.17 -2.05 20.09
N GLY A 171 21.06 -1.43 20.47
CA GLY A 171 20.37 -1.71 21.74
C GLY A 171 20.92 -1.16 23.06
N ASP A 172 22.23 -1.07 23.25
CA ASP A 172 22.82 -0.43 24.42
C ASP A 172 24.04 0.37 23.97
N GLU A 173 23.89 1.69 23.93
CA GLU A 173 24.97 2.64 23.68
C GLU A 173 25.49 3.15 25.04
N PRO A 174 26.31 2.34 25.77
CA PRO A 174 26.71 2.68 27.14
C PRO A 174 27.49 3.99 27.20
N PHE A 175 28.11 4.42 26.09
CA PHE A 175 28.87 5.66 26.02
C PHE A 175 28.03 6.92 26.32
N LYS A 176 26.74 6.98 25.94
CA LYS A 176 25.86 8.11 26.25
C LYS A 176 25.61 8.21 27.76
N ALA A 177 25.25 7.08 28.38
CA ALA A 177 25.09 6.99 29.83
C ALA A 177 26.40 7.26 30.58
N ASN A 178 27.52 6.77 30.06
CA ASN A 178 28.84 6.96 30.67
C ASN A 178 29.26 8.44 30.63
N LEU A 179 29.03 9.15 29.53
CA LEU A 179 29.27 10.59 29.44
C LEU A 179 28.40 11.39 30.43
N LEU A 180 27.16 10.96 30.65
CA LEU A 180 26.28 11.53 31.68
C LEU A 180 26.75 11.24 33.11
N ALA A 181 27.50 10.16 33.34
CA ALA A 181 28.05 9.85 34.67
C ALA A 181 29.33 10.64 35.01
N ILE A 182 30.02 11.24 34.03
CA ILE A 182 31.22 12.06 34.27
C ILE A 182 30.85 13.34 35.04
N PRO A 183 31.60 13.74 36.08
CA PRO A 183 31.30 14.94 36.87
C PRO A 183 31.19 16.23 36.04
N ALA A 184 30.23 17.08 36.39
CA ALA A 184 29.98 18.36 35.70
C ALA A 184 31.17 19.33 35.76
N SER A 185 32.03 19.24 36.77
CA SER A 185 33.25 20.03 36.88
C SER A 185 34.18 19.88 35.69
N LEU A 186 34.16 18.72 35.01
CA LEU A 186 34.98 18.48 33.82
C LEU A 186 34.42 19.11 32.54
N PHE A 187 33.21 19.63 32.60
CA PHE A 187 32.55 20.30 31.47
C PHE A 187 32.47 21.81 31.65
N GLY A 188 32.98 22.36 32.76
CA GLY A 188 32.82 23.78 33.12
C GLY A 188 31.63 24.09 34.03
N GLY A 189 30.82 23.08 34.36
CA GLY A 189 29.62 23.23 35.18
C GLY A 189 28.47 22.35 34.68
N ALA A 190 27.35 22.34 35.42
CA ALA A 190 26.18 21.55 35.05
C ALA A 190 25.56 22.02 33.73
N ASP A 191 25.43 23.35 33.55
CA ASP A 191 24.85 23.94 32.34
C ASP A 191 25.71 23.67 31.10
N ASP A 192 27.03 23.80 31.23
CA ASP A 192 27.96 23.55 30.13
C ASP A 192 28.02 22.06 29.76
N LYS A 193 27.92 21.17 30.76
CA LYS A 193 27.77 19.73 30.52
C LYS A 193 26.52 19.44 29.70
N ALA A 194 25.37 19.96 30.12
CA ALA A 194 24.11 19.74 29.41
C ALA A 194 24.20 20.24 27.96
N LYS A 195 24.69 21.46 27.73
CA LYS A 195 24.86 22.03 26.39
C LYS A 195 25.80 21.21 25.50
N GLN A 196 26.96 20.81 26.02
CA GLN A 196 27.95 20.04 25.26
C GLN A 196 27.43 18.64 24.91
N LEU A 197 26.85 17.93 25.89
CA LEU A 197 26.33 16.58 25.67
C LEU A 197 25.13 16.59 24.72
N THR A 198 24.19 17.53 24.87
CA THR A 198 23.07 17.69 23.92
C THR A 198 23.56 17.91 22.50
N ARG A 199 24.60 18.76 22.31
CA ARG A 199 25.17 18.99 20.98
C ARG A 199 25.80 17.72 20.40
N LEU A 200 26.56 16.97 21.22
CA LEU A 200 27.22 15.74 20.80
C LEU A 200 26.21 14.65 20.43
N PHE A 201 25.23 14.41 21.30
CA PHE A 201 24.18 13.42 21.10
C PHE A 201 23.35 13.73 19.87
N ARG A 202 22.92 15.00 19.73
CA ARG A 202 22.22 15.48 18.53
C ARG A 202 23.01 15.22 17.25
N SER A 203 24.29 15.61 17.21
CA SER A 203 25.12 15.44 16.01
C SER A 203 25.30 13.98 15.63
N TYR A 204 25.44 13.09 16.62
CA TYR A 204 25.57 11.65 16.40
C TYR A 204 24.27 11.04 15.87
N ASP A 205 23.14 11.30 16.56
CA ASP A 205 21.84 10.76 16.20
C ASP A 205 21.42 11.24 14.80
N GLU A 206 21.56 12.53 14.51
CA GLU A 206 21.21 13.10 13.19
C GLU A 206 22.04 12.46 12.07
N ALA A 207 23.32 12.16 12.31
CA ALA A 207 24.19 11.49 11.34
C ALA A 207 23.81 10.02 11.15
N GLN A 208 23.46 9.31 12.22
CA GLN A 208 23.00 7.92 12.15
C GLN A 208 21.69 7.81 11.37
N LEU A 209 20.72 8.67 11.65
CA LEU A 209 19.44 8.70 10.94
C LEU A 209 19.63 9.06 9.46
N ALA A 210 20.47 10.06 9.15
CA ALA A 210 20.80 10.42 7.76
C ALA A 210 21.49 9.26 7.00
N ARG A 211 22.32 8.47 7.69
CA ARG A 211 22.95 7.26 7.12
C ARG A 211 21.90 6.20 6.79
N LEU A 212 20.95 5.93 7.68
CA LEU A 212 19.87 4.96 7.42
C LEU A 212 18.98 5.43 6.26
N ALA A 213 18.61 6.72 6.23
CA ALA A 213 17.84 7.33 5.15
C ALA A 213 18.55 7.19 3.79
N SER A 214 19.84 7.52 3.72
CA SER A 214 20.61 7.44 2.46
C SER A 214 20.83 6.01 1.95
N GLN A 215 20.76 5.00 2.83
CA GLN A 215 20.77 3.58 2.48
C GLN A 215 19.41 3.04 2.02
N GLY A 216 18.36 3.88 1.96
CA GLY A 216 17.00 3.46 1.64
C GLY A 216 16.33 2.64 2.75
N LYS A 217 16.90 2.64 3.96
CA LYS A 217 16.39 1.88 5.11
C LYS A 217 15.38 2.70 5.91
N PHE A 218 14.31 3.14 5.25
CA PHE A 218 13.35 4.08 5.81
C PHE A 218 12.64 3.55 7.07
N GLN A 219 12.12 2.33 7.02
CA GLN A 219 11.47 1.71 8.19
C GLN A 219 12.42 1.60 9.38
N LEU A 220 13.63 1.07 9.14
CA LEU A 220 14.64 0.94 10.20
C LEU A 220 15.06 2.31 10.78
N MET A 221 15.09 3.36 9.97
CA MET A 221 15.31 4.73 10.47
C MET A 221 14.23 5.14 11.45
N LEU A 222 12.95 4.90 11.15
CA LEU A 222 11.83 5.26 12.04
C LEU A 222 11.82 4.42 13.32
N ASP A 223 12.11 3.11 13.20
CA ASP A 223 12.22 2.21 14.36
C ASP A 223 13.36 2.65 15.29
N GLU A 224 14.50 3.06 14.72
CA GLU A 224 15.66 3.58 15.47
C GLU A 224 15.30 4.89 16.21
N VAL A 225 14.50 5.78 15.61
CA VAL A 225 14.02 6.99 16.29
C VAL A 225 13.20 6.65 17.53
N LEU A 226 12.31 5.65 17.43
CA LEU A 226 11.50 5.19 18.57
C LEU A 226 12.39 4.59 19.67
N ALA A 227 13.38 3.77 19.29
CA ALA A 227 14.33 3.17 20.22
C ALA A 227 15.19 4.24 20.93
N MET A 228 15.77 5.18 20.18
CA MET A 228 16.55 6.30 20.73
C MET A 228 15.71 7.14 21.70
N ARG A 229 14.46 7.45 21.35
CA ARG A 229 13.57 8.21 22.22
C ARG A 229 13.26 7.48 23.52
N GLN A 230 13.08 6.16 23.48
CA GLN A 230 12.90 5.36 24.69
C GLN A 230 14.18 5.35 25.55
N ALA A 231 15.36 5.29 24.93
CA ALA A 231 16.64 5.36 25.63
C ALA A 231 16.82 6.73 26.32
N TYR A 232 16.53 7.84 25.64
CA TYR A 232 16.62 9.17 26.24
C TYR A 232 15.62 9.41 27.36
N ARG A 233 14.39 8.86 27.26
CA ARG A 233 13.41 8.89 28.35
C ARG A 233 13.91 8.21 29.62
N LYS A 234 14.65 7.10 29.51
CA LYS A 234 15.28 6.43 30.68
C LYS A 234 16.35 7.30 31.35
N LEU A 235 16.91 8.26 30.61
CA LEU A 235 17.94 9.20 31.05
C LEU A 235 17.37 10.57 31.41
N ASP A 236 16.05 10.74 31.42
CA ASP A 236 15.35 12.01 31.68
C ASP A 236 15.76 13.15 30.73
N ILE A 237 16.01 12.82 29.45
CA ILE A 237 16.38 13.78 28.40
C ILE A 237 15.26 13.89 27.37
N GLU A 238 14.80 15.12 27.12
CA GLU A 238 13.89 15.43 26.02
C GLU A 238 14.65 15.64 24.69
N ALA A 239 14.64 14.61 23.85
CA ALA A 239 15.36 14.59 22.58
C ALA A 239 14.55 15.15 21.40
N GLU A 240 14.17 16.43 21.46
CA GLU A 240 13.34 17.10 20.43
C GLU A 240 13.96 17.08 19.02
N TRP A 241 15.30 16.98 18.93
CA TRP A 241 15.99 16.88 17.64
C TRP A 241 15.64 15.60 16.88
N LEU A 242 15.29 14.51 17.57
CA LEU A 242 14.88 13.26 16.92
C LEU A 242 13.58 13.44 16.14
N LYS A 243 12.60 14.14 16.73
CA LYS A 243 11.34 14.47 16.06
C LYS A 243 11.63 15.29 14.80
N SER A 244 12.31 16.43 14.98
CA SER A 244 12.60 17.36 13.88
C SER A 244 13.36 16.67 12.74
N LYS A 245 14.37 15.86 13.08
CA LYS A 245 15.17 15.16 12.06
C LYS A 245 14.41 14.05 11.35
N SER A 246 13.60 13.27 12.08
CA SER A 246 12.78 12.22 11.48
C SER A 246 11.75 12.80 10.49
N GLU A 247 11.12 13.92 10.85
CA GLU A 247 10.24 14.67 9.96
C GLU A 247 10.98 15.21 8.73
N GLU A 248 12.15 15.83 8.91
CA GLU A 248 12.97 16.36 7.81
C GLU A 248 13.34 15.27 6.80
N LEU A 249 13.83 14.13 7.27
CA LEU A 249 14.24 13.01 6.42
C LEU A 249 13.06 12.33 5.74
N ALA A 250 11.95 12.13 6.47
CA ALA A 250 10.72 11.58 5.90
C ALA A 250 10.15 12.51 4.81
N GLU A 251 10.10 13.81 5.06
CA GLU A 251 9.66 14.80 4.08
C GLU A 251 10.50 14.73 2.80
N ALA A 252 11.82 14.66 2.93
CA ALA A 252 12.73 14.57 1.79
C ALA A 252 12.51 13.29 0.96
N ILE A 253 12.32 12.14 1.62
CA ILE A 253 12.06 10.85 0.95
C ILE A 253 10.71 10.87 0.24
N LEU A 254 9.65 11.29 0.92
CA LEU A 254 8.29 11.35 0.36
C LEU A 254 8.21 12.31 -0.83
N ARG A 255 8.85 13.49 -0.73
CA ARG A 255 8.92 14.44 -1.84
C ARG A 255 9.62 13.84 -3.04
N LYS A 256 10.73 13.13 -2.81
CA LYS A 256 11.45 12.43 -3.88
C LYS A 256 10.58 11.37 -4.57
N ASP A 257 9.77 10.62 -3.82
CA ASP A 257 8.84 9.65 -4.42
C ASP A 257 7.80 10.34 -5.32
N VAL A 258 7.28 11.49 -4.88
CA VAL A 258 6.34 12.31 -5.67
C VAL A 258 7.01 12.88 -6.93
N GLU A 259 8.21 13.47 -6.80
CA GLU A 259 8.99 14.02 -7.92
C GLU A 259 9.35 12.96 -8.96
N GLN A 260 9.64 11.73 -8.51
CA GLN A 260 9.94 10.59 -9.38
C GLN A 260 8.68 9.92 -9.94
N ASN A 261 7.50 10.46 -9.65
CA ASN A 261 6.21 9.89 -10.03
C ASN A 261 6.03 8.42 -9.56
N ASN A 262 6.61 8.06 -8.42
CA ASN A 262 6.63 6.69 -7.88
C ASN A 262 5.54 6.51 -6.79
N ALA A 263 4.29 6.40 -7.23
CA ALA A 263 3.13 6.27 -6.34
C ALA A 263 3.24 5.08 -5.36
N LYS A 264 3.85 3.97 -5.79
CA LYS A 264 4.03 2.77 -4.96
C LYS A 264 5.02 3.01 -3.83
N ALA A 265 6.17 3.63 -4.11
CA ALA A 265 7.14 3.99 -3.07
C ALA A 265 6.55 5.02 -2.11
N PHE A 266 5.84 6.03 -2.64
CA PHE A 266 5.14 7.02 -1.82
C PHE A 266 4.16 6.36 -0.86
N ALA A 267 3.27 5.47 -1.33
CA ALA A 267 2.29 4.79 -0.49
C ALA A 267 2.96 3.93 0.59
N LEU A 268 4.05 3.23 0.26
CA LEU A 268 4.83 2.44 1.21
C LEU A 268 5.45 3.32 2.32
N HIS A 269 6.14 4.39 1.94
CA HIS A 269 6.77 5.30 2.91
C HIS A 269 5.73 6.10 3.72
N ALA A 270 4.62 6.52 3.10
CA ALA A 270 3.53 7.20 3.78
C ALA A 270 2.89 6.32 4.86
N SER A 271 2.67 5.04 4.54
CA SER A 271 2.12 4.04 5.47
C SER A 271 3.07 3.78 6.64
N ALA A 272 4.36 3.56 6.36
CA ALA A 272 5.40 3.42 7.38
C ALA A 272 5.48 4.64 8.31
N TYR A 273 5.41 5.85 7.74
CA TYR A 273 5.47 7.08 8.51
C TYR A 273 4.21 7.30 9.36
N ALA A 274 3.02 7.00 8.83
CA ALA A 274 1.78 7.07 9.60
C ALA A 274 1.81 6.12 10.81
N ALA A 275 2.27 4.87 10.61
CA ALA A 275 2.45 3.92 11.70
C ALA A 275 3.47 4.41 12.76
N TYR A 276 4.55 5.06 12.33
CA TYR A 276 5.50 5.70 13.25
C TYR A 276 4.86 6.84 14.06
N VAL A 277 4.06 7.71 13.42
CA VAL A 277 3.35 8.80 14.09
C VAL A 277 2.43 8.24 15.18
N ASP A 278 1.65 7.21 14.85
CA ASP A 278 0.75 6.53 15.79
C ASP A 278 1.52 5.91 16.96
N ALA A 279 2.59 5.16 16.67
CA ALA A 279 3.43 4.53 17.69
C ALA A 279 4.14 5.56 18.59
N SER A 280 4.52 6.72 18.03
CA SER A 280 5.22 7.78 18.76
C SER A 280 4.27 8.59 19.68
N GLY A 281 2.97 8.61 19.36
CA GLY A 281 1.97 9.46 20.02
C GLY A 281 2.23 10.96 19.87
N ILE A 282 3.11 11.39 18.95
CA ILE A 282 3.39 12.81 18.69
C ILE A 282 2.70 13.23 17.39
N PRO A 283 1.92 14.34 17.41
CA PRO A 283 1.41 14.94 16.19
C PRO A 283 2.55 15.38 15.25
N SER A 284 2.45 14.95 13.99
CA SER A 284 3.39 15.29 12.92
C SER A 284 2.79 16.33 11.98
N ARG A 285 3.61 17.29 11.56
CA ARG A 285 3.22 18.27 10.53
C ARG A 285 3.04 17.63 9.14
N LEU A 286 3.62 16.45 8.92
CA LEU A 286 3.55 15.74 7.63
C LEU A 286 2.21 15.04 7.40
N SER A 287 1.39 14.79 8.41
CA SER A 287 0.10 14.09 8.22
C SER A 287 -0.79 14.81 7.21
N GLY A 288 -0.88 16.15 7.28
CA GLY A 288 -1.62 16.93 6.29
C GLY A 288 -0.98 16.97 4.90
N TYR A 289 0.34 16.79 4.81
CA TYR A 289 1.03 16.66 3.51
C TYR A 289 0.73 15.31 2.86
N LEU A 290 0.80 14.21 3.61
CA LEU A 290 0.47 12.86 3.14
C LEU A 290 -0.94 12.80 2.55
N GLU A 291 -1.92 13.36 3.26
CA GLU A 291 -3.31 13.40 2.81
C GLU A 291 -3.49 14.19 1.50
N ARG A 292 -2.87 15.37 1.39
CA ARG A 292 -2.96 16.17 0.16
C ARG A 292 -2.32 15.49 -1.04
N GLU A 293 -1.16 14.87 -0.87
CA GLU A 293 -0.51 14.14 -1.97
C GLU A 293 -1.29 12.88 -2.35
N MET A 294 -1.88 12.20 -1.37
CA MET A 294 -2.78 11.10 -1.63
C MET A 294 -3.97 11.52 -2.51
N GLU A 295 -4.60 12.64 -2.21
CA GLU A 295 -5.66 13.20 -3.07
C GLU A 295 -5.16 13.59 -4.46
N ASN A 296 -3.93 14.12 -4.57
CA ASN A 296 -3.34 14.44 -5.88
C ASN A 296 -3.18 13.19 -6.75
N TRP A 297 -2.74 12.09 -6.15
CA TRP A 297 -2.60 10.80 -6.83
C TRP A 297 -3.94 10.22 -7.26
N VAL A 298 -4.96 10.28 -6.39
CA VAL A 298 -6.33 9.87 -6.75
C VAL A 298 -6.87 10.72 -7.90
N ARG A 299 -6.74 12.05 -7.83
CA ARG A 299 -7.13 12.96 -8.94
C ARG A 299 -6.36 12.68 -10.24
N LYS A 300 -5.15 12.13 -10.16
CA LYS A 300 -4.40 11.69 -11.35
C LYS A 300 -4.97 10.40 -11.92
N ALA A 301 -5.32 9.42 -11.08
CA ALA A 301 -6.01 8.20 -11.52
C ALA A 301 -7.35 8.53 -12.18
N ASP A 302 -8.15 9.42 -11.58
CA ASP A 302 -9.44 9.86 -12.15
C ASP A 302 -9.29 10.50 -13.54
N ARG A 303 -8.19 11.24 -13.77
CA ARG A 303 -7.89 11.80 -15.10
C ARG A 303 -7.59 10.71 -16.13
N HIS A 304 -6.88 9.65 -15.75
CA HIS A 304 -6.68 8.48 -16.61
C HIS A 304 -8.02 7.81 -16.95
N VAL A 305 -8.94 7.67 -15.98
CA VAL A 305 -10.30 7.15 -16.23
C VAL A 305 -11.05 8.02 -17.24
N ALA A 306 -11.04 9.34 -17.04
CA ALA A 306 -11.70 10.28 -17.95
C ALA A 306 -11.10 10.30 -19.37
N ALA A 307 -9.83 9.93 -19.50
CA ALA A 307 -9.13 9.80 -20.78
C ALA A 307 -9.33 8.43 -21.46
N GLY A 308 -10.03 7.48 -20.82
CA GLY A 308 -10.17 6.10 -21.31
C GLY A 308 -8.94 5.23 -21.09
N GLU A 309 -7.96 5.70 -20.33
CA GLU A 309 -6.70 4.99 -20.00
C GLU A 309 -6.90 4.12 -18.75
N TYR A 310 -7.86 3.18 -18.82
CA TYR A 310 -8.35 2.43 -17.66
C TYR A 310 -7.27 1.57 -16.98
N GLU A 311 -6.38 0.94 -17.75
CA GLU A 311 -5.28 0.14 -17.21
C GLU A 311 -4.29 1.00 -16.38
N ALA A 312 -3.98 2.21 -16.86
CA ALA A 312 -3.14 3.16 -16.14
C ALA A 312 -3.80 3.65 -14.85
N ALA A 313 -5.12 3.90 -14.89
CA ALA A 313 -5.89 4.26 -13.70
C ALA A 313 -5.88 3.14 -12.64
N ILE A 314 -6.16 1.90 -13.05
CA ILE A 314 -6.14 0.73 -12.15
C ILE A 314 -4.75 0.55 -11.55
N SER A 315 -3.70 0.59 -12.37
CA SER A 315 -2.31 0.44 -11.91
C SER A 315 -1.94 1.50 -10.87
N LEU A 316 -2.42 2.74 -11.07
CA LEU A 316 -2.18 3.82 -10.11
C LEU A 316 -2.96 3.60 -8.80
N TYR A 317 -4.22 3.17 -8.88
CA TYR A 317 -5.01 2.83 -7.68
C TYR A 317 -4.39 1.66 -6.89
N GLU A 318 -3.92 0.61 -7.57
CA GLU A 318 -3.23 -0.52 -6.94
C GLU A 318 -1.91 -0.08 -6.27
N ALA A 319 -1.17 0.84 -6.89
CA ALA A 319 0.04 1.40 -6.30
C ALA A 319 -0.23 2.16 -4.98
N LEU A 320 -1.41 2.77 -4.84
CA LEU A 320 -1.82 3.54 -3.67
C LEU A 320 -2.44 2.67 -2.55
N ALA A 321 -2.81 1.43 -2.85
CA ALA A 321 -3.54 0.54 -1.94
C ALA A 321 -2.79 0.26 -0.61
N GLY A 322 -1.46 0.40 -0.58
CA GLY A 322 -0.64 0.23 0.61
C GLY A 322 -0.82 1.31 1.69
N PHE A 323 -1.42 2.45 1.33
CA PHE A 323 -1.69 3.56 2.26
C PHE A 323 -3.19 3.74 2.55
N ARG A 324 -4.06 3.52 1.56
CA ARG A 324 -5.52 3.61 1.69
C ARG A 324 -6.18 2.55 0.82
N ASP A 325 -7.24 1.94 1.31
CA ASP A 325 -8.03 0.99 0.51
C ASP A 325 -8.59 1.67 -0.76
N MET A 326 -8.26 1.08 -1.92
CA MET A 326 -8.65 1.54 -3.25
C MET A 326 -9.56 0.52 -3.98
N SER A 327 -10.02 -0.52 -3.28
CA SER A 327 -10.76 -1.62 -3.90
C SER A 327 -12.02 -1.14 -4.62
N ALA A 328 -12.78 -0.22 -3.99
CA ALA A 328 -13.97 0.37 -4.58
C ALA A 328 -13.65 1.23 -5.83
N ASN A 329 -12.54 1.97 -5.82
CA ASN A 329 -12.10 2.74 -6.98
C ASN A 329 -11.73 1.83 -8.15
N ILE A 330 -10.96 0.77 -7.89
CA ILE A 330 -10.56 -0.20 -8.91
C ILE A 330 -11.79 -0.87 -9.52
N GLU A 331 -12.74 -1.30 -8.70
CA GLU A 331 -14.01 -1.90 -9.15
C GLU A 331 -14.80 -0.95 -10.05
N ALA A 332 -14.96 0.32 -9.63
CA ALA A 332 -15.68 1.32 -10.42
C ALA A 332 -15.02 1.57 -11.79
N VAL A 333 -13.67 1.56 -11.85
CA VAL A 333 -12.94 1.66 -13.12
C VAL A 333 -13.16 0.44 -13.98
N ARG A 334 -13.09 -0.78 -13.44
CA ARG A 334 -13.32 -2.02 -14.21
C ARG A 334 -14.74 -2.08 -14.80
N ILE A 335 -15.76 -1.70 -14.03
CA ILE A 335 -17.15 -1.60 -14.50
C ILE A 335 -17.24 -0.58 -15.65
N THR A 336 -16.58 0.57 -15.50
CA THR A 336 -16.60 1.62 -16.54
C THR A 336 -15.86 1.17 -17.80
N TRP A 337 -14.72 0.48 -17.65
CA TRP A 337 -13.98 -0.09 -18.76
C TRP A 337 -14.80 -1.14 -19.51
N ALA A 338 -15.39 -2.11 -18.80
CA ALA A 338 -16.24 -3.14 -19.40
C ALA A 338 -17.48 -2.54 -20.09
N ALA A 339 -17.99 -1.40 -19.61
CA ALA A 339 -19.09 -0.71 -20.28
C ALA A 339 -18.66 0.01 -21.57
N SER A 340 -17.43 0.53 -21.62
CA SER A 340 -16.87 1.14 -22.83
C SER A 340 -16.40 0.11 -23.86
N ASP A 341 -15.91 -1.03 -23.38
CA ASP A 341 -15.47 -2.16 -24.19
C ASP A 341 -16.13 -3.46 -23.66
N PRO A 342 -17.36 -3.77 -24.10
CA PRO A 342 -18.10 -4.95 -23.66
C PRO A 342 -17.41 -6.27 -24.02
N SER A 343 -16.46 -6.27 -24.96
CA SER A 343 -15.75 -7.48 -25.38
C SER A 343 -14.95 -8.11 -24.23
N LEU A 344 -14.56 -7.31 -23.22
CA LEU A 344 -13.85 -7.75 -22.02
C LEU A 344 -14.64 -8.74 -21.15
N LEU A 345 -15.96 -8.78 -21.30
CA LEU A 345 -16.81 -9.73 -20.58
C LEU A 345 -16.93 -11.08 -21.29
N LEU A 346 -16.46 -11.17 -22.53
CA LEU A 346 -16.58 -12.35 -23.37
C LEU A 346 -15.33 -13.23 -23.24
N PRO A 347 -15.46 -14.55 -23.52
CA PRO A 347 -14.30 -15.42 -23.67
C PRO A 347 -13.38 -14.94 -24.80
N GLU A 348 -12.10 -15.31 -24.78
CA GLU A 348 -11.20 -15.02 -25.89
C GLU A 348 -11.76 -15.58 -27.21
N GLY A 349 -11.87 -14.72 -28.22
CA GLY A 349 -12.48 -15.06 -29.51
C GLY A 349 -12.56 -13.85 -30.44
N ASP A 350 -12.90 -14.12 -31.70
CA ASP A 350 -13.20 -13.10 -32.70
C ASP A 350 -14.70 -12.86 -32.76
N TYR A 351 -15.11 -11.63 -32.47
CA TYR A 351 -16.51 -11.22 -32.39
C TYR A 351 -16.77 -10.09 -33.40
N PRO A 352 -17.22 -10.42 -34.62
CA PRO A 352 -17.51 -9.40 -35.64
C PRO A 352 -18.59 -8.40 -35.24
N LEU A 353 -19.45 -8.74 -34.27
CA LEU A 353 -20.44 -7.83 -33.73
C LEU A 353 -20.50 -7.97 -32.20
N VAL A 354 -20.29 -6.86 -31.51
CA VAL A 354 -20.39 -6.75 -30.05
C VAL A 354 -21.26 -5.56 -29.70
N SER A 355 -22.17 -5.76 -28.76
CA SER A 355 -23.02 -4.73 -28.16
C SER A 355 -23.06 -4.93 -26.66
N GLY A 356 -23.46 -3.92 -25.90
CA GLY A 356 -23.50 -4.01 -24.45
C GLY A 356 -24.21 -2.83 -23.82
N GLY A 357 -24.33 -2.88 -22.50
CA GLY A 357 -24.98 -1.83 -21.73
C GLY A 357 -24.73 -1.95 -20.24
N ARG A 358 -25.31 -1.02 -19.48
CA ARG A 358 -25.12 -0.90 -18.03
C ARG A 358 -26.44 -1.00 -17.28
N ASP A 359 -26.34 -1.41 -16.01
CA ASP A 359 -27.39 -1.32 -14.98
C ASP A 359 -28.75 -1.87 -15.45
N ARG A 360 -28.72 -3.05 -16.07
CA ARG A 360 -29.88 -3.75 -16.62
C ARG A 360 -29.74 -5.24 -16.45
N PHE A 361 -30.88 -5.95 -16.49
CA PHE A 361 -30.93 -7.42 -16.44
C PHE A 361 -30.27 -8.01 -15.17
N GLY A 362 -30.36 -7.28 -14.05
CA GLY A 362 -29.71 -7.66 -12.79
C GLY A 362 -28.18 -7.52 -12.79
N ALA A 363 -27.58 -6.97 -13.85
CA ALA A 363 -26.14 -6.81 -14.01
C ALA A 363 -25.71 -5.34 -14.00
N LYS A 364 -24.48 -5.08 -13.54
CA LYS A 364 -23.82 -3.77 -13.65
C LYS A 364 -23.44 -3.47 -15.09
N VAL A 365 -22.92 -4.48 -15.78
CA VAL A 365 -22.57 -4.43 -17.21
C VAL A 365 -22.98 -5.73 -17.85
N TYR A 366 -23.49 -5.66 -19.07
CA TYR A 366 -23.71 -6.83 -19.91
C TYR A 366 -23.11 -6.63 -21.30
N ALA A 367 -22.78 -7.73 -21.95
CA ALA A 367 -22.31 -7.78 -23.33
C ALA A 367 -23.11 -8.82 -24.10
N MET A 368 -23.29 -8.56 -25.39
CA MET A 368 -23.87 -9.46 -26.37
C MET A 368 -22.95 -9.50 -27.56
N ALA A 369 -22.69 -10.68 -28.09
CA ALA A 369 -21.85 -10.80 -29.27
C ALA A 369 -22.26 -11.96 -30.16
N ILE A 370 -21.76 -11.93 -31.40
CA ILE A 370 -21.76 -13.09 -32.28
C ILE A 370 -20.30 -13.44 -32.63
N ASP A 371 -19.94 -14.71 -32.52
CA ASP A 371 -18.61 -15.19 -32.93
C ASP A 371 -18.55 -15.54 -34.43
N SER A 372 -17.35 -15.87 -34.93
CA SER A 372 -17.14 -16.31 -36.31
C SER A 372 -17.80 -17.65 -36.66
N GLU A 373 -18.12 -18.49 -35.66
CA GLU A 373 -18.93 -19.71 -35.80
C GLU A 373 -20.44 -19.43 -35.73
N ARG A 374 -20.83 -18.15 -35.71
CA ARG A 374 -22.22 -17.66 -35.66
C ARG A 374 -22.98 -18.08 -34.40
N ARG A 375 -22.30 -18.21 -33.28
CA ARG A 375 -22.93 -18.39 -31.97
C ARG A 375 -23.15 -17.05 -31.30
N ILE A 376 -24.31 -16.88 -30.69
CA ILE A 376 -24.61 -15.71 -29.87
C ILE A 376 -24.06 -15.94 -28.47
N TYR A 377 -23.46 -14.91 -27.92
CA TYR A 377 -23.03 -14.85 -26.52
C TYR A 377 -23.83 -13.78 -25.80
N TYR A 378 -24.16 -14.07 -24.54
CA TYR A 378 -24.63 -13.10 -23.57
C TYR A 378 -23.73 -13.20 -22.34
N ALA A 379 -23.06 -12.11 -21.99
CA ALA A 379 -22.30 -12.02 -20.76
C ALA A 379 -22.96 -11.01 -19.83
N ALA A 380 -23.09 -11.36 -18.56
CA ALA A 380 -23.59 -10.48 -17.51
C ALA A 380 -22.59 -10.45 -16.36
N TRP A 381 -22.28 -9.25 -15.87
CA TRP A 381 -21.35 -9.04 -14.76
C TRP A 381 -21.92 -8.08 -13.73
N ASP A 382 -21.89 -8.49 -12.47
CA ASP A 382 -22.32 -7.70 -11.31
C ASP A 382 -21.21 -6.82 -10.73
N GLY A 383 -19.99 -6.87 -11.32
CA GLY A 383 -18.80 -6.15 -10.85
C GLY A 383 -17.91 -6.97 -9.92
N GLN A 384 -18.38 -8.16 -9.48
CA GLN A 384 -17.66 -9.05 -8.57
C GLN A 384 -17.40 -10.40 -9.25
N GLY A 385 -16.32 -11.08 -8.86
CA GLY A 385 -16.00 -12.41 -9.41
C GLY A 385 -15.84 -12.44 -10.94
N ARG A 386 -16.26 -13.55 -11.56
CA ARG A 386 -16.20 -13.74 -13.02
C ARG A 386 -17.55 -13.45 -13.66
N PRO A 387 -17.59 -12.88 -14.89
CA PRO A 387 -18.84 -12.71 -15.62
C PRO A 387 -19.52 -14.06 -15.88
N THR A 388 -20.85 -14.07 -15.83
CA THR A 388 -21.65 -15.21 -16.27
C THR A 388 -21.79 -15.12 -17.78
N VAL A 389 -21.35 -16.16 -18.50
CA VAL A 389 -21.38 -16.19 -19.97
C VAL A 389 -22.28 -17.33 -20.44
N LEU A 390 -23.28 -16.98 -21.23
CA LEU A 390 -24.18 -17.89 -21.92
C LEU A 390 -23.86 -17.91 -23.40
N ARG A 391 -24.05 -19.07 -24.04
CA ARG A 391 -23.85 -19.24 -25.48
C ARG A 391 -25.00 -19.99 -26.12
N SER A 392 -25.33 -19.64 -27.36
CA SER A 392 -26.31 -20.36 -28.16
C SER A 392 -25.66 -21.47 -28.98
N GLN A 393 -26.49 -22.28 -29.64
CA GLN A 393 -26.04 -23.04 -30.82
C GLN A 393 -25.79 -22.07 -31.99
N PRO A 394 -25.00 -22.47 -33.01
CA PRO A 394 -24.84 -21.67 -34.23
C PRO A 394 -26.20 -21.29 -34.82
N LEU A 395 -26.33 -20.07 -35.32
CA LEU A 395 -27.54 -19.60 -35.98
C LEU A 395 -27.97 -20.59 -37.10
N PRO A 396 -29.27 -20.85 -37.27
CA PRO A 396 -29.79 -21.87 -38.17
C PRO A 396 -29.63 -21.53 -39.67
N THR A 397 -29.03 -20.40 -40.01
CA THR A 397 -28.87 -19.89 -41.38
C THR A 397 -27.43 -19.45 -41.65
N GLY A 398 -27.04 -19.37 -42.92
CA GLY A 398 -25.80 -18.80 -43.42
C GLY A 398 -25.86 -17.29 -43.75
N ASN A 399 -27.01 -16.63 -43.56
CA ASN A 399 -27.22 -15.22 -43.94
C ASN A 399 -26.37 -14.25 -43.11
N ALA A 400 -25.89 -13.15 -43.67
CA ALA A 400 -25.07 -12.18 -42.92
C ALA A 400 -25.91 -11.50 -41.82
N VAL A 401 -25.32 -11.34 -40.64
CA VAL A 401 -25.98 -10.67 -39.51
C VAL A 401 -25.77 -9.17 -39.63
N ARG A 402 -26.87 -8.41 -39.58
CA ARG A 402 -26.89 -6.94 -39.67
C ARG A 402 -26.76 -6.29 -38.30
N SER A 403 -27.47 -6.80 -37.30
CA SER A 403 -27.51 -6.21 -35.97
C SER A 403 -27.79 -7.25 -34.88
N LEU A 404 -27.37 -6.92 -33.65
CA LEU A 404 -27.59 -7.66 -32.42
C LEU A 404 -27.96 -6.65 -31.34
N THR A 405 -29.22 -6.68 -30.92
CA THR A 405 -29.81 -5.71 -30.00
C THR A 405 -30.61 -6.40 -28.90
N VAL A 406 -31.07 -5.63 -27.93
CA VAL A 406 -32.06 -6.10 -26.96
C VAL A 406 -33.45 -5.73 -27.46
N GLU A 407 -34.38 -6.69 -27.47
CA GLU A 407 -35.80 -6.40 -27.65
C GLU A 407 -36.42 -6.03 -26.30
N GLU A 408 -36.48 -4.72 -26.03
CA GLU A 408 -36.91 -4.16 -24.75
C GLU A 408 -38.35 -4.54 -24.39
N ARG A 409 -39.24 -4.66 -25.38
CA ARG A 409 -40.66 -4.95 -25.12
C ARG A 409 -40.91 -6.39 -24.69
N LEU A 410 -39.98 -7.30 -25.00
CA LEU A 410 -40.02 -8.70 -24.59
C LEU A 410 -39.09 -8.99 -23.41
N SER A 411 -38.18 -8.07 -23.10
CA SER A 411 -37.22 -8.23 -22.01
C SER A 411 -37.83 -7.89 -20.65
N SER A 412 -37.35 -8.56 -19.61
CA SER A 412 -37.65 -8.24 -18.21
C SER A 412 -36.36 -8.00 -17.43
N SER A 413 -36.45 -7.68 -16.13
CA SER A 413 -35.29 -7.41 -15.28
C SER A 413 -34.35 -8.61 -15.08
N ASP A 414 -34.83 -9.82 -15.33
CA ASP A 414 -34.11 -11.09 -15.11
C ASP A 414 -34.05 -11.96 -16.37
N GLN A 415 -34.81 -11.65 -17.41
CA GLN A 415 -34.82 -12.36 -18.68
C GLN A 415 -34.68 -11.39 -19.86
N PRO A 416 -33.44 -11.03 -20.25
CA PRO A 416 -33.22 -10.26 -21.46
C PRO A 416 -33.56 -11.09 -22.70
N VAL A 417 -34.12 -10.41 -23.71
CA VAL A 417 -34.37 -10.97 -25.03
C VAL A 417 -33.39 -10.34 -26.02
N LEU A 418 -32.48 -11.16 -26.52
CA LEU A 418 -31.49 -10.80 -27.53
C LEU A 418 -32.13 -10.99 -28.91
N LEU A 419 -32.12 -9.95 -29.73
CA LEU A 419 -32.63 -9.95 -31.09
C LEU A 419 -31.46 -9.88 -32.09
N VAL A 420 -31.45 -10.84 -33.01
CA VAL A 420 -30.58 -10.84 -34.19
C VAL A 420 -31.43 -10.50 -35.40
N GLU A 421 -31.00 -9.48 -36.13
CA GLU A 421 -31.49 -9.19 -37.47
C GLU A 421 -30.43 -9.62 -38.49
N ALA A 422 -30.80 -10.48 -39.42
CA ALA A 422 -29.93 -10.97 -40.49
C ALA A 422 -30.56 -10.72 -41.87
N ASP A 423 -29.75 -10.84 -42.92
CA ASP A 423 -30.23 -10.87 -44.28
C ASP A 423 -31.27 -12.00 -44.46
N SER A 424 -32.21 -11.78 -45.37
CA SER A 424 -33.21 -12.76 -45.79
C SER A 424 -33.15 -12.90 -47.31
N HIS A 425 -33.44 -14.11 -47.80
CA HIS A 425 -33.55 -14.36 -49.24
C HIS A 425 -34.93 -14.04 -49.81
N SER A 426 -35.96 -13.95 -48.95
CA SER A 426 -37.36 -13.88 -49.37
C SER A 426 -38.13 -12.66 -48.85
N ARG A 427 -37.59 -11.93 -47.87
CA ARG A 427 -38.21 -10.80 -47.17
C ARG A 427 -37.17 -9.73 -46.83
N ALA A 428 -37.62 -8.64 -46.19
CA ALA A 428 -36.72 -7.57 -45.79
C ALA A 428 -35.61 -8.04 -44.82
N ALA A 429 -35.94 -8.90 -43.84
CA ALA A 429 -34.98 -9.44 -42.88
C ALA A 429 -35.40 -10.80 -42.30
N LEU A 430 -34.42 -11.51 -41.75
CA LEU A 430 -34.62 -12.65 -40.87
C LEU A 430 -34.47 -12.17 -39.42
N TYR A 431 -35.51 -12.35 -38.61
CA TYR A 431 -35.49 -12.02 -37.19
C TYR A 431 -35.36 -13.30 -36.37
N ILE A 432 -34.38 -13.33 -35.46
CA ILE A 432 -34.15 -14.45 -34.55
C ILE A 432 -34.00 -13.88 -33.14
N ALA A 433 -34.82 -14.34 -32.21
CA ALA A 433 -34.75 -13.91 -30.81
C ALA A 433 -34.37 -15.06 -29.89
N TYR A 434 -33.59 -14.75 -28.86
CA TYR A 434 -33.24 -15.65 -27.77
C TYR A 434 -33.56 -15.00 -26.44
N THR A 435 -34.10 -15.77 -25.50
CA THR A 435 -34.21 -15.34 -24.11
C THR A 435 -33.06 -15.93 -23.29
N ALA A 436 -32.40 -15.09 -22.50
CA ALA A 436 -31.44 -15.56 -21.50
C ALA A 436 -32.20 -15.91 -20.22
N ALA A 437 -32.42 -17.20 -20.00
CA ALA A 437 -33.12 -17.71 -18.83
C ALA A 437 -32.56 -19.07 -18.42
N ASN A 438 -32.65 -19.43 -17.14
CA ASN A 438 -32.20 -20.72 -16.62
C ASN A 438 -30.75 -21.07 -16.98
N ASN A 439 -29.87 -20.06 -16.98
CA ASN A 439 -28.45 -20.19 -17.33
C ASN A 439 -28.19 -20.73 -18.74
N GLN A 440 -29.11 -20.46 -19.68
CA GLN A 440 -29.00 -20.83 -21.10
C GLN A 440 -29.59 -19.74 -22.01
N LEU A 441 -29.18 -19.75 -23.28
CA LEU A 441 -29.84 -18.97 -24.34
C LEU A 441 -30.86 -19.85 -25.04
N ASN A 442 -32.13 -19.61 -24.77
CA ASN A 442 -33.24 -20.38 -25.34
C ASN A 442 -33.82 -19.65 -26.55
N PRO A 443 -33.99 -20.31 -27.71
CA PRO A 443 -34.65 -19.69 -28.86
C PRO A 443 -36.08 -19.30 -28.51
N LEU A 444 -36.46 -18.06 -28.83
CA LEU A 444 -37.78 -17.51 -28.58
C LEU A 444 -38.63 -17.47 -29.85
N PHE A 445 -38.04 -17.06 -30.98
CA PHE A 445 -38.64 -17.16 -32.32
C PHE A 445 -37.60 -17.02 -33.41
N ALA A 446 -37.94 -17.50 -34.61
CA ALA A 446 -37.19 -17.25 -35.84
C ALA A 446 -38.16 -17.18 -37.04
N PHE A 447 -38.15 -16.07 -37.78
CA PHE A 447 -38.97 -15.93 -39.00
C PHE A 447 -38.39 -14.88 -39.96
N GLU A 448 -38.60 -15.08 -41.26
CA GLU A 448 -38.36 -14.07 -42.30
C GLU A 448 -39.62 -13.22 -42.48
N ALA A 449 -39.48 -11.89 -42.45
CA ALA A 449 -40.60 -10.95 -42.53
C ALA A 449 -40.15 -9.56 -43.00
N ASP A 450 -41.12 -8.72 -43.38
CA ASP A 450 -40.89 -7.30 -43.68
C ASP A 450 -40.94 -6.43 -42.43
N GLY A 451 -41.28 -7.02 -41.29
CA GLY A 451 -41.12 -6.40 -39.99
C GLY A 451 -41.97 -7.01 -38.89
N TYR A 452 -41.55 -6.67 -37.69
CA TYR A 452 -42.07 -6.98 -36.37
C TYR A 452 -42.85 -5.94 -35.57
N GLU A 453 -43.93 -6.30 -34.87
CA GLU A 453 -44.39 -5.53 -33.72
C GLU A 453 -44.76 -6.44 -32.54
N VAL A 454 -44.31 -6.05 -31.34
CA VAL A 454 -44.72 -6.71 -30.09
C VAL A 454 -46.07 -6.15 -29.66
N GLY A 455 -47.10 -7.00 -29.69
CA GLY A 455 -48.46 -6.67 -29.30
C GLY A 455 -48.73 -6.83 -27.80
N GLY A 456 -49.96 -6.56 -27.37
CA GLY A 456 -50.42 -6.86 -26.02
C GLY A 456 -50.66 -8.36 -25.81
N GLY A 457 -50.42 -8.87 -24.60
CA GLY A 457 -50.83 -10.23 -24.21
C GLY A 457 -49.96 -11.37 -24.74
N ALA A 458 -48.64 -11.17 -24.85
CA ALA A 458 -47.69 -12.19 -25.36
C ALA A 458 -47.94 -12.61 -26.82
N THR A 459 -48.27 -11.62 -27.67
CA THR A 459 -48.46 -11.79 -29.10
C THR A 459 -47.42 -11.00 -29.90
N LEU A 460 -46.99 -11.54 -31.04
CA LEU A 460 -46.20 -10.82 -32.05
C LEU A 460 -47.05 -10.65 -33.30
N LEU A 461 -47.08 -9.43 -33.81
CA LEU A 461 -47.62 -9.11 -35.12
C LEU A 461 -46.47 -9.10 -36.13
N VAL A 462 -46.52 -9.98 -37.11
CA VAL A 462 -45.45 -10.15 -38.10
C VAL A 462 -45.98 -9.77 -39.48
N ARG A 463 -45.35 -8.80 -40.13
CA ARG A 463 -45.74 -8.29 -41.45
C ARG A 463 -45.13 -9.13 -42.57
N ASN A 464 -45.98 -9.65 -43.45
CA ASN A 464 -45.61 -10.45 -44.61
C ASN A 464 -44.58 -11.55 -44.26
N PRO A 465 -44.90 -12.50 -43.36
CA PRO A 465 -43.96 -13.57 -43.03
C PRO A 465 -43.78 -14.54 -44.20
N THR A 466 -42.68 -15.30 -44.18
CA THR A 466 -42.49 -16.46 -45.07
C THR A 466 -43.11 -17.71 -44.46
N VAL A 467 -44.44 -17.69 -44.31
CA VAL A 467 -45.25 -18.83 -43.86
C VAL A 467 -46.32 -19.11 -44.91
N ALA A 468 -46.48 -20.39 -45.27
CA ALA A 468 -47.46 -20.83 -46.24
C ALA A 468 -48.87 -20.36 -45.84
N GLY A 469 -49.55 -19.64 -46.72
CA GLY A 469 -50.89 -19.14 -46.43
C GLY A 469 -50.88 -17.90 -45.53
N ALA A 470 -49.77 -17.16 -45.45
CA ALA A 470 -49.68 -15.82 -44.88
C ALA A 470 -48.86 -14.86 -45.77
N GLU A 471 -48.50 -15.25 -47.00
CA GLU A 471 -47.79 -14.37 -47.92
C GLU A 471 -48.60 -13.11 -48.23
N GLY A 472 -47.92 -11.96 -48.23
CA GLY A 472 -48.51 -10.64 -48.44
C GLY A 472 -49.34 -10.10 -47.28
N ARG A 473 -49.49 -10.84 -46.18
CA ARG A 473 -50.44 -10.54 -45.10
C ARG A 473 -49.77 -10.37 -43.75
N ALA A 474 -50.48 -9.78 -42.79
CA ALA A 474 -50.01 -9.70 -41.40
C ALA A 474 -50.44 -10.97 -40.63
N ALA A 475 -49.51 -11.58 -39.91
CA ALA A 475 -49.73 -12.78 -39.13
C ALA A 475 -49.58 -12.52 -37.63
N THR A 476 -50.30 -13.29 -36.84
CA THR A 476 -50.18 -13.32 -35.39
C THR A 476 -49.42 -14.56 -34.96
N TYR A 477 -48.42 -14.35 -34.12
CA TYR A 477 -47.71 -15.39 -33.40
C TYR A 477 -48.03 -15.24 -31.91
N GLU A 478 -48.30 -16.35 -31.24
CA GLU A 478 -48.56 -16.36 -29.80
C GLU A 478 -47.53 -17.22 -29.09
N ARG A 479 -47.23 -16.86 -27.85
CA ARG A 479 -46.31 -17.62 -27.02
C ARG A 479 -46.95 -18.93 -26.56
N GLN A 480 -46.43 -20.06 -27.03
CA GLN A 480 -46.78 -21.40 -26.55
C GLN A 480 -45.59 -21.98 -25.78
N GLY A 481 -45.68 -21.97 -24.46
CA GLY A 481 -44.54 -22.28 -23.59
C GLY A 481 -43.45 -21.19 -23.69
N ASP A 482 -42.26 -21.57 -24.12
CA ASP A 482 -41.10 -20.66 -24.23
C ASP A 482 -40.82 -20.17 -25.65
N VAL A 483 -41.67 -20.50 -26.62
CA VAL A 483 -41.47 -20.16 -28.04
C VAL A 483 -42.73 -19.51 -28.61
N TYR A 484 -42.55 -18.52 -29.49
CA TYR A 484 -43.66 -17.98 -30.28
C TYR A 484 -43.91 -18.83 -31.52
N GLN A 485 -45.17 -19.18 -31.72
CA GLN A 485 -45.59 -19.99 -32.86
C GLN A 485 -46.67 -19.27 -33.66
N PHE A 486 -46.70 -19.50 -34.97
CA PHE A 486 -47.73 -18.97 -35.84
C PHE A 486 -49.10 -19.51 -35.43
N VAL A 487 -50.06 -18.61 -35.19
CA VAL A 487 -51.44 -18.97 -34.79
C VAL A 487 -52.43 -18.68 -35.91
N GLY A 488 -52.21 -17.62 -36.69
CA GLY A 488 -53.09 -17.29 -37.81
C GLY A 488 -52.74 -15.99 -38.51
N VAL A 489 -53.53 -15.67 -39.53
CA VAL A 489 -53.45 -14.41 -40.27
C VAL A 489 -54.50 -13.46 -39.71
N ILE A 490 -54.21 -12.17 -39.63
CA ILE A 490 -55.21 -11.20 -39.16
C ILE A 490 -56.32 -11.07 -40.21
N PRO A 491 -57.59 -11.35 -39.87
CA PRO A 491 -58.72 -11.15 -40.77
C PRO A 491 -58.79 -9.69 -41.26
N GLY A 492 -58.93 -9.49 -42.56
CA GLY A 492 -58.96 -8.16 -43.18
C GLY A 492 -57.62 -7.58 -43.61
N SER A 493 -56.54 -8.37 -43.57
CA SER A 493 -55.21 -7.97 -44.09
C SER A 493 -54.94 -8.40 -45.54
N ASP A 494 -55.92 -9.01 -46.21
CA ASP A 494 -55.81 -9.51 -47.58
C ASP A 494 -56.49 -8.61 -48.62
N TYR A 495 -56.98 -7.44 -48.21
CA TYR A 495 -57.59 -6.45 -49.10
C TYR A 495 -57.25 -5.01 -48.65
N ILE A 496 -57.25 -4.09 -49.61
CA ILE A 496 -57.12 -2.65 -49.35
C ILE A 496 -58.53 -2.04 -49.22
N ASP A 497 -58.78 -1.31 -48.13
CA ASP A 497 -60.00 -0.51 -47.99
C ASP A 497 -59.93 0.71 -48.91
N ILE A 498 -60.87 0.79 -49.85
CA ILE A 498 -60.97 1.90 -50.80
C ILE A 498 -62.39 2.46 -50.81
N ARG A 499 -62.54 3.68 -51.33
CA ARG A 499 -63.86 4.14 -51.81
C ARG A 499 -64.11 3.54 -53.18
N VAL A 500 -65.37 3.28 -53.51
CA VAL A 500 -65.74 2.66 -54.80
C VAL A 500 -65.19 3.45 -55.99
N GLU A 501 -65.11 4.79 -55.91
CA GLU A 501 -64.59 5.66 -56.97
C GLU A 501 -63.10 5.46 -57.24
N GLN A 502 -62.36 4.91 -56.29
CA GLN A 502 -60.92 4.63 -56.40
C GLN A 502 -60.64 3.30 -57.08
N LEU A 503 -61.65 2.46 -57.35
CA LEU A 503 -61.47 1.14 -57.95
C LEU A 503 -60.58 1.11 -59.21
N PRO A 504 -60.65 2.11 -60.13
CA PRO A 504 -59.76 2.15 -61.29
C PRO A 504 -58.27 2.31 -60.97
N GLU A 505 -57.91 2.80 -59.78
CA GLU A 505 -56.53 2.98 -59.32
C GLU A 505 -55.89 1.66 -58.83
N TYR A 506 -56.71 0.62 -58.58
CA TYR A 506 -56.29 -0.66 -58.01
C TYR A 506 -56.59 -1.86 -58.94
N PRO A 507 -56.09 -1.88 -60.19
CA PRO A 507 -56.34 -2.99 -61.12
C PRO A 507 -55.67 -4.28 -60.65
N ARG A 508 -56.44 -5.37 -60.57
CA ARG A 508 -56.03 -6.71 -60.13
C ARG A 508 -55.53 -6.79 -58.68
N GLU A 509 -55.72 -5.73 -57.91
CA GLU A 509 -55.48 -5.75 -56.47
C GLU A 509 -56.76 -6.13 -55.75
N LYS A 510 -56.62 -6.88 -54.65
CA LYS A 510 -57.76 -7.27 -53.84
C LYS A 510 -58.14 -6.10 -52.94
N VAL A 511 -59.37 -5.61 -53.08
CA VAL A 511 -59.86 -4.41 -52.41
C VAL A 511 -61.21 -4.67 -51.76
N ARG A 512 -61.53 -3.89 -50.74
CA ARG A 512 -62.85 -3.85 -50.09
C ARG A 512 -63.43 -2.45 -50.25
N PHE A 513 -64.68 -2.38 -50.66
CA PHE A 513 -65.44 -1.14 -50.68
C PHE A 513 -66.93 -1.42 -50.50
N THR A 514 -67.64 -0.39 -50.05
CA THR A 514 -69.11 -0.37 -49.99
C THR A 514 -69.64 0.33 -51.24
N CYS A 515 -70.64 -0.26 -51.89
CA CYS A 515 -71.32 0.31 -53.06
C CYS A 515 -72.83 0.06 -52.99
N GLU A 516 -73.61 0.79 -53.78
CA GLU A 516 -75.06 0.62 -53.86
C GLU A 516 -75.40 -0.20 -55.11
N ILE A 517 -75.97 -1.40 -54.95
CA ILE A 517 -76.50 -2.18 -56.08
C ILE A 517 -77.82 -1.54 -56.52
N THR A 518 -77.85 -1.12 -57.78
CA THR A 518 -79.02 -0.44 -58.38
C THR A 518 -79.90 -1.39 -59.19
N ALA A 519 -79.36 -2.51 -59.65
CA ALA A 519 -80.09 -3.54 -60.40
C ALA A 519 -79.31 -4.87 -60.41
N VAL A 520 -80.04 -5.98 -60.49
CA VAL A 520 -79.46 -7.34 -60.61
C VAL A 520 -79.89 -7.96 -61.93
N SER A 521 -78.94 -8.57 -62.66
CA SER A 521 -79.17 -9.17 -63.98
C SER A 521 -78.56 -10.56 -64.11
N GLU A 522 -78.83 -11.25 -65.22
CA GLU A 522 -78.25 -12.58 -65.50
C GLU A 522 -76.72 -12.56 -65.63
N ILE A 523 -76.12 -11.41 -65.92
CA ILE A 523 -74.66 -11.27 -66.10
C ILE A 523 -73.94 -10.73 -64.86
N GLY A 524 -74.66 -10.45 -63.77
CA GLY A 524 -74.12 -9.87 -62.54
C GLY A 524 -74.97 -8.73 -61.99
N ALA A 525 -74.52 -8.14 -60.88
CA ALA A 525 -75.18 -6.98 -60.27
C ALA A 525 -74.51 -5.68 -60.69
N TYR A 526 -75.32 -4.67 -61.00
CA TYR A 526 -74.86 -3.32 -61.31
C TYR A 526 -74.80 -2.52 -60.02
N ALA A 527 -73.62 -2.01 -59.69
CA ALA A 527 -73.44 -1.16 -58.53
C ALA A 527 -72.94 0.23 -58.93
N ARG A 528 -73.33 1.23 -58.14
CA ARG A 528 -73.02 2.63 -58.39
C ARG A 528 -71.62 2.99 -57.92
N MET A 529 -70.86 3.67 -58.78
CA MET A 529 -69.53 4.22 -58.53
C MET A 529 -69.54 5.69 -58.95
N GLY A 530 -69.89 6.60 -58.03
CA GLY A 530 -70.15 8.01 -58.35
C GLY A 530 -71.28 8.15 -59.39
N ASP A 531 -70.94 8.75 -60.54
CA ASP A 531 -71.84 8.94 -61.70
C ASP A 531 -71.75 7.80 -62.73
N ARG A 532 -71.03 6.71 -62.42
CA ARG A 532 -70.79 5.57 -63.32
C ARG A 532 -71.22 4.25 -62.66
N TYR A 533 -71.23 3.18 -63.44
CA TYR A 533 -71.50 1.82 -62.95
C TYR A 533 -70.27 0.94 -62.87
N ILE A 534 -70.33 -0.07 -62.00
CA ILE A 534 -69.43 -1.23 -61.96
C ILE A 534 -70.28 -2.50 -62.08
N LEU A 535 -69.73 -3.53 -62.73
CA LEU A 535 -70.38 -4.84 -62.82
C LEU A 535 -69.76 -5.78 -61.78
N LEU A 536 -70.54 -6.16 -60.78
CA LEU A 536 -70.19 -7.16 -59.78
C LEU A 536 -70.48 -8.56 -60.33
N LYS A 537 -69.45 -9.41 -60.41
CA LYS A 537 -69.56 -10.81 -60.83
C LYS A 537 -68.99 -11.74 -59.76
N GLY A 538 -69.76 -12.74 -59.38
CA GLY A 538 -69.34 -13.77 -58.44
C GLY A 538 -70.47 -14.77 -58.20
N ASP A 539 -70.17 -15.87 -57.52
CA ASP A 539 -71.16 -16.88 -57.14
C ASP A 539 -71.90 -16.46 -55.87
N PHE A 540 -72.60 -15.32 -55.94
CA PHE A 540 -73.32 -14.70 -54.82
C PHE A 540 -74.72 -14.27 -55.27
N SER A 541 -75.70 -14.40 -54.39
CA SER A 541 -77.03 -13.83 -54.59
C SER A 541 -77.01 -12.35 -54.19
N PHE A 542 -76.96 -11.46 -55.19
CA PHE A 542 -77.00 -10.02 -54.98
C PHE A 542 -78.45 -9.52 -54.82
N GLU A 543 -78.65 -8.53 -53.95
CA GLU A 543 -79.91 -7.81 -53.77
C GLU A 543 -79.69 -6.30 -53.99
N GLU A 544 -80.74 -5.57 -54.36
CA GLU A 544 -80.68 -4.11 -54.48
C GLU A 544 -80.47 -3.44 -53.11
N GLY A 545 -79.64 -2.41 -53.07
CA GLY A 545 -79.27 -1.68 -51.85
C GLY A 545 -77.76 -1.68 -51.57
N PRO A 546 -77.35 -1.15 -50.41
CA PRO A 546 -75.94 -1.05 -50.04
C PRO A 546 -75.33 -2.42 -49.74
N VAL A 547 -74.15 -2.69 -50.28
CA VAL A 547 -73.39 -3.92 -50.09
C VAL A 547 -71.91 -3.62 -49.88
N THR A 548 -71.24 -4.34 -48.99
CA THR A 548 -69.78 -4.36 -48.92
C THR A 548 -69.27 -5.58 -49.66
N VAL A 549 -68.37 -5.37 -50.62
CA VAL A 549 -67.79 -6.44 -51.43
C VAL A 549 -66.28 -6.45 -51.32
N ILE A 550 -65.72 -7.65 -51.34
CA ILE A 550 -64.28 -7.91 -51.38
C ILE A 550 -63.97 -8.69 -52.64
N GLY A 551 -62.95 -8.29 -53.37
CA GLY A 551 -62.62 -8.90 -54.66
C GLY A 551 -61.60 -8.10 -55.44
N ALA A 552 -61.47 -8.37 -56.74
CA ALA A 552 -60.51 -7.69 -57.60
C ALA A 552 -61.14 -7.25 -58.93
N TYR A 553 -60.74 -6.06 -59.38
CA TYR A 553 -61.11 -5.51 -60.68
C TYR A 553 -60.15 -6.01 -61.77
N TYR A 554 -60.63 -6.66 -62.84
CA TYR A 554 -59.76 -7.27 -63.86
C TYR A 554 -59.76 -6.59 -65.23
N TYR A 555 -60.92 -6.16 -65.72
CA TYR A 555 -61.07 -5.62 -67.07
C TYR A 555 -62.37 -4.80 -67.21
N TYR A 556 -62.38 -3.88 -68.17
CA TYR A 556 -63.58 -3.13 -68.54
C TYR A 556 -64.48 -3.92 -69.49
N THR A 557 -65.79 -3.73 -69.37
CA THR A 557 -66.79 -4.24 -70.32
C THR A 557 -67.75 -3.11 -70.71
N ASN A 558 -68.43 -3.24 -71.84
CA ASN A 558 -69.49 -2.32 -72.22
C ASN A 558 -70.82 -2.89 -71.72
N LEU A 559 -71.58 -2.05 -71.04
CA LEU A 559 -72.89 -2.36 -70.49
C LEU A 559 -73.94 -1.59 -71.25
N ASP A 560 -75.03 -2.28 -71.59
CA ASP A 560 -76.23 -1.69 -72.17
C ASP A 560 -77.23 -1.50 -71.02
N ILE A 561 -77.22 -0.32 -70.41
CA ILE A 561 -78.10 0.03 -69.28
C ILE A 561 -79.16 0.98 -69.80
N GLY A 562 -80.27 0.42 -70.30
CA GLY A 562 -81.36 1.20 -70.89
C GLY A 562 -81.14 1.48 -72.38
N SER A 563 -80.85 2.74 -72.75
CA SER A 563 -80.62 3.18 -74.14
C SER A 563 -79.25 3.83 -74.38
N GLU A 564 -78.30 3.64 -73.44
CA GLU A 564 -76.95 4.18 -73.49
C GLU A 564 -75.91 3.06 -73.29
N ASP A 565 -74.86 3.08 -74.12
CA ASP A 565 -73.68 2.22 -73.98
C ASP A 565 -72.70 2.85 -72.97
N GLU A 566 -72.46 2.19 -71.83
CA GLU A 566 -71.50 2.66 -70.82
C GLU A 566 -70.37 1.66 -70.59
N THR A 567 -69.11 2.13 -70.55
CA THR A 567 -67.96 1.29 -70.20
C THR A 567 -67.79 1.22 -68.68
N ALA A 568 -67.89 0.03 -68.11
CA ALA A 568 -67.83 -0.22 -66.68
C ALA A 568 -66.74 -1.24 -66.30
N PRO A 569 -66.06 -1.08 -65.17
CA PRO A 569 -65.13 -2.07 -64.65
C PRO A 569 -65.87 -3.33 -64.16
N VAL A 570 -65.34 -4.51 -64.48
CA VAL A 570 -65.84 -5.80 -63.97
C VAL A 570 -65.08 -6.18 -62.70
N PHE A 571 -65.79 -6.15 -61.58
CA PHE A 571 -65.28 -6.52 -60.28
C PHE A 571 -65.68 -7.96 -59.97
N MET A 572 -64.67 -8.83 -59.84
CA MET A 572 -64.88 -10.23 -59.45
C MET A 572 -64.99 -10.28 -57.93
N VAL A 573 -66.20 -10.49 -57.43
CA VAL A 573 -66.51 -10.60 -56.01
C VAL A 573 -66.06 -11.96 -55.50
N GLU A 574 -65.23 -11.95 -54.46
CA GLU A 574 -64.73 -13.12 -53.74
C GLU A 574 -65.44 -13.31 -52.40
N ALA A 575 -65.95 -12.22 -51.81
CA ALA A 575 -66.77 -12.25 -50.60
C ALA A 575 -67.72 -11.04 -50.54
N VAL A 576 -68.85 -11.22 -49.84
CA VAL A 576 -69.85 -10.19 -49.55
C VAL A 576 -70.00 -10.10 -48.03
N GLU A 577 -69.98 -8.89 -47.47
CA GLU A 577 -70.17 -8.61 -46.04
C GLU A 577 -71.51 -7.95 -45.73
#